data_AF-A0A2H0PEL0-F1
#
_entry.id   AF-A0A2H0PEL0-F1
#
_cell.length_a   1.000
_cell.length_b   1.000
_cell.length_c   1.000
_cell.angle_alpha   90.00
_cell.angle_beta   90.00
_cell.angle_gamma   90.00
#
_symmetry.space_group_name_H-M   'P 1'
#
loop_
_entity.id
_entity.type
_entity.pdbx_description
1 polymer ?
#
loop_
_entity_poly.entity_id
_entity_poly.type
_entity_poly.pdbx_seq_one_letter_code
_entity_poly.pdbx_strand_id
1 'polypeptide(L)'
;MSDFTVRADLADVEETVRHLCELSQYFSDQRSEVRRFWKLEISSRVWRIKSSDFDFVRAIERIYESADPLANDLAGKLSLINDTHTWPMVTDYIADIRSCQKWIDGDNEVIAKAEAMLASKPGYDLDYDSIRHMIDLHKKMLKVLRGVDADLEALENCKYLRRTSVKSKLTLPYEHSADFTMITFPNSEPIEFSERQGEIMLCLYNNALNGNHYMLKKVIMKELGTPTSKWADAFRTKSDVYSALIEEHSDQKRVRLKLPNLQ
;
A
#
# COMPACT_ATOMS: atom_id res chain seq x y z
N MET A 1 26.69 -3.96 3.07
CA MET A 1 25.28 -3.70 2.71
C MET A 1 25.29 -2.97 1.38
N SER A 2 24.38 -3.27 0.47
CA SER A 2 24.16 -2.48 -0.74
C SER A 2 23.65 -1.08 -0.36
N ASP A 3 23.86 -0.08 -1.22
CA ASP A 3 23.34 1.27 -1.01
C ASP A 3 21.80 1.25 -0.90
N PHE A 4 21.29 1.37 0.32
CA PHE A 4 19.87 1.42 0.61
C PHE A 4 19.32 2.75 0.11
N THR A 5 18.74 2.72 -1.09
CA THR A 5 18.18 3.90 -1.74
C THR A 5 16.71 4.01 -1.38
N VAL A 6 16.32 5.06 -0.68
CA VAL A 6 14.91 5.34 -0.37
C VAL A 6 14.25 6.11 -1.51
N ARG A 7 12.99 5.79 -1.80
CA ARG A 7 12.14 6.54 -2.73
C ARG A 7 12.10 8.02 -2.36
N ALA A 8 12.21 8.90 -3.35
CA ALA A 8 12.27 10.35 -3.12
C ALA A 8 11.02 10.93 -2.42
N ASP A 9 9.86 10.31 -2.58
CA ASP A 9 8.61 10.68 -1.91
C ASP A 9 8.50 10.21 -0.45
N LEU A 10 9.50 9.48 0.06
CA LEU A 10 9.57 8.99 1.44
C LEU A 10 10.87 9.44 2.16
N ALA A 11 11.64 10.34 1.55
CA ALA A 11 12.95 10.77 2.06
C ALA A 11 12.87 11.55 3.40
N ASP A 12 11.73 12.14 3.73
CA ASP A 12 11.48 12.82 5.00
C ASP A 12 11.06 11.88 6.14
N VAL A 13 10.90 10.58 5.83
CA VAL A 13 10.60 9.46 6.73
C VAL A 13 11.56 8.27 6.48
N GLU A 14 12.77 8.57 5.99
CA GLU A 14 13.79 7.59 5.57
C GLU A 14 14.07 6.51 6.63
N GLU A 15 14.17 6.91 7.89
CA GLU A 15 14.45 6.01 9.02
C GLU A 15 13.28 5.05 9.30
N THR A 16 12.04 5.53 9.20
CA THR A 16 10.83 4.68 9.28
C THR A 16 10.81 3.66 8.15
N VAL A 17 11.14 4.06 6.92
CA VAL A 17 11.21 3.16 5.78
C VAL A 17 12.33 2.11 5.96
N ARG A 18 13.49 2.53 6.45
CA ARG A 18 14.60 1.63 6.82
C ARG A 18 14.17 0.61 7.87
N HIS A 19 13.56 1.05 8.96
CA HIS A 19 13.06 0.20 10.04
C HIS A 19 12.03 -0.82 9.52
N LEU A 20 11.07 -0.41 8.69
CA LEU A 20 10.09 -1.32 8.08
C LEU A 20 10.76 -2.38 7.16
N CYS A 21 11.81 -2.02 6.42
CA CYS A 21 12.62 -2.97 5.65
C CYS A 21 13.42 -3.94 6.56
N GLU A 22 13.94 -3.49 7.70
CA GLU A 22 14.60 -4.35 8.69
C GLU A 22 13.60 -5.30 9.36
N LEU A 23 12.38 -4.83 9.66
CA LEU A 23 11.29 -5.67 10.16
C LEU A 23 10.86 -6.74 9.13
N SER A 24 10.81 -6.40 7.83
CA SER A 24 10.59 -7.37 6.75
C SER A 24 11.60 -8.54 6.82
N GLN A 25 12.88 -8.25 7.02
CA GLN A 25 13.91 -9.30 7.21
C GLN A 25 13.69 -10.07 8.52
N TYR A 26 13.41 -9.40 9.64
CA TYR A 26 13.12 -10.04 10.92
C TYR A 26 11.98 -11.09 10.80
N PHE A 27 10.87 -10.75 10.14
CA PHE A 27 9.76 -11.67 9.92
C PHE A 27 10.14 -12.83 8.98
N SER A 28 10.99 -12.60 7.99
CA SER A 28 11.54 -13.66 7.11
C SER A 28 12.37 -14.68 7.90
N ASP A 29 13.18 -14.19 8.85
CA ASP A 29 13.98 -15.03 9.75
C ASP A 29 13.09 -15.79 10.74
N GLN A 30 12.09 -15.12 11.35
CA GLN A 30 11.16 -15.78 12.28
C GLN A 30 10.35 -16.89 11.59
N ARG A 31 9.91 -16.64 10.35
CA ARG A 31 9.23 -17.63 9.52
C ARG A 31 10.09 -18.87 9.29
N SER A 32 11.37 -18.65 8.98
CA SER A 32 12.33 -19.73 8.72
C SER A 32 12.52 -20.60 9.96
N GLU A 33 12.61 -19.98 11.15
CA GLU A 33 12.68 -20.69 12.42
C GLU A 33 11.39 -21.44 12.78
N VAL A 34 10.21 -20.83 12.65
CA VAL A 34 8.91 -21.48 12.86
C VAL A 34 8.77 -22.73 11.96
N ARG A 35 9.17 -22.62 10.68
CA ARG A 35 9.19 -23.76 9.74
C ARG A 35 10.20 -24.84 10.14
N ARG A 36 11.37 -24.46 10.66
CA ARG A 36 12.43 -25.38 11.11
C ARG A 36 11.91 -26.25 12.26
N PHE A 37 11.41 -25.62 13.33
CA PHE A 37 10.86 -26.32 14.48
C PHE A 37 9.65 -27.21 14.11
N TRP A 38 8.72 -26.69 13.30
CA TRP A 38 7.55 -27.47 12.91
C TRP A 38 7.90 -28.72 12.09
N LYS A 39 8.71 -28.57 11.04
CA LYS A 39 8.98 -29.66 10.09
C LYS A 39 9.97 -30.70 10.62
N LEU A 40 10.97 -30.30 11.40
CA LEU A 40 12.03 -31.20 11.86
C LEU A 40 11.68 -31.86 13.20
N GLU A 41 11.21 -31.08 14.18
CA GLU A 41 11.11 -31.54 15.57
C GLU A 41 9.69 -31.94 15.99
N ILE A 42 8.69 -31.14 15.59
CA ILE A 42 7.36 -31.16 16.23
C ILE A 42 6.33 -31.98 15.46
N SER A 43 6.14 -31.71 14.16
CA SER A 43 4.99 -32.21 13.39
C SER A 43 4.81 -33.73 13.47
N SER A 44 5.87 -34.49 13.22
CA SER A 44 5.80 -35.96 13.24
C SER A 44 5.47 -36.56 14.61
N ARG A 45 5.79 -35.86 15.71
CA ARG A 45 5.47 -36.29 17.08
C ARG A 45 4.05 -35.90 17.46
N VAL A 46 3.66 -34.65 17.19
CA VAL A 46 2.29 -34.15 17.39
C VAL A 46 1.28 -35.03 16.65
N TRP A 47 1.54 -35.40 15.41
CA TRP A 47 0.63 -36.27 14.64
C TRP A 47 0.49 -37.70 15.20
N ARG A 48 1.43 -38.22 16.01
CA ARG A 48 1.28 -39.52 16.71
C ARG A 48 0.25 -39.47 17.84
N ILE A 49 0.02 -38.30 18.43
CA ILE A 49 -0.96 -38.08 19.52
C ILE A 49 -2.39 -37.98 18.97
N LYS A 50 -2.56 -37.76 17.67
CA LYS A 50 -3.85 -37.45 17.04
C LYS A 50 -4.93 -38.52 17.25
N SER A 51 -4.55 -39.77 17.45
CA SER A 51 -5.46 -40.89 17.76
C SER A 51 -5.96 -40.91 19.21
N SER A 52 -5.33 -40.16 20.12
CA SER A 52 -5.65 -40.14 21.56
C SER A 52 -6.10 -38.76 22.07
N ASP A 53 -5.59 -37.67 21.51
CA ASP A 53 -5.98 -36.30 21.88
C ASP A 53 -5.94 -35.35 20.67
N PHE A 54 -7.04 -35.33 19.93
CA PHE A 54 -7.20 -34.51 18.72
C PHE A 54 -7.27 -33.01 19.01
N ASP A 55 -7.82 -32.61 20.17
CA ASP A 55 -7.93 -31.20 20.55
C ASP A 55 -6.58 -30.60 20.93
N PHE A 56 -5.73 -31.37 21.64
CA PHE A 56 -4.33 -31.01 21.87
C PHE A 56 -3.60 -30.81 20.53
N VAL A 57 -3.67 -31.80 19.64
CA VAL A 57 -3.00 -31.76 18.32
C VAL A 57 -3.41 -30.52 17.53
N ARG A 58 -4.72 -30.25 17.44
CA ARG A 58 -5.27 -29.09 16.75
C ARG A 58 -4.83 -27.76 17.38
N ALA A 59 -4.66 -27.69 18.70
CA ALA A 59 -4.17 -26.47 19.34
C ALA A 59 -2.70 -26.18 19.01
N ILE A 60 -1.84 -27.19 18.94
CA ILE A 60 -0.43 -27.02 18.55
C ILE A 60 -0.30 -26.78 17.04
N GLU A 61 -1.07 -27.47 16.20
CA GLU A 61 -1.16 -27.22 14.74
C GLU A 61 -1.52 -25.75 14.47
N ARG A 62 -2.52 -25.20 15.17
CA ARG A 62 -2.95 -23.81 14.99
C ARG A 62 -1.87 -22.77 15.27
N ILE A 63 -0.92 -23.02 16.18
CA ILE A 63 0.23 -22.11 16.41
C ILE A 63 1.10 -22.00 15.16
N TYR A 64 1.32 -23.11 14.44
CA TYR A 64 2.03 -23.08 13.17
C TYR A 64 1.20 -22.42 12.07
N GLU A 65 -0.10 -22.76 11.99
CA GLU A 65 -1.03 -22.24 10.98
C GLU A 65 -1.32 -20.72 11.12
N SER A 66 -1.15 -20.12 12.31
CA SER A 66 -1.17 -18.66 12.48
C SER A 66 0.22 -18.04 12.26
N ALA A 67 1.27 -18.61 12.85
CA ALA A 67 2.60 -18.00 12.85
C ALA A 67 3.28 -17.99 11.46
N ASP A 68 3.23 -19.07 10.67
CA ASP A 68 3.90 -19.10 9.35
C ASP A 68 3.26 -18.15 8.32
N PRO A 69 1.90 -18.07 8.18
CA PRO A 69 1.27 -17.11 7.28
C PRO A 69 1.46 -15.66 7.74
N LEU A 70 1.34 -15.37 9.04
CA LEU A 70 1.58 -14.01 9.55
C LEU A 70 3.01 -13.53 9.24
N ALA A 71 3.99 -14.39 9.50
CA ALA A 71 5.40 -14.08 9.23
C ALA A 71 5.68 -13.95 7.72
N ASN A 72 5.08 -14.81 6.88
CA ASN A 72 5.15 -14.69 5.42
C ASN A 72 4.60 -13.34 4.94
N ASP A 73 3.41 -12.98 5.39
CA ASP A 73 2.70 -11.79 4.93
C ASP A 73 3.43 -10.52 5.33
N LEU A 74 3.92 -10.44 6.56
CA LEU A 74 4.68 -9.27 7.02
C LEU A 74 6.05 -9.19 6.37
N ALA A 75 6.76 -10.32 6.21
CA ALA A 75 8.02 -10.35 5.48
C ALA A 75 7.86 -9.87 4.03
N GLY A 76 6.78 -10.29 3.36
CA GLY A 76 6.47 -9.88 1.98
C GLY A 76 5.95 -8.45 1.85
N LYS A 77 5.10 -7.97 2.78
CA LYS A 77 4.43 -6.67 2.68
C LYS A 77 5.30 -5.52 3.16
N LEU A 78 5.98 -5.65 4.31
CA LEU A 78 6.60 -4.50 4.99
C LEU A 78 7.64 -3.75 4.15
N SER A 79 8.40 -4.46 3.31
CA SER A 79 9.42 -3.87 2.43
C SER A 79 8.85 -3.21 1.16
N LEU A 80 7.60 -3.49 0.77
CA LEU A 80 7.00 -2.95 -0.45
C LEU A 80 6.88 -1.43 -0.46
N ILE A 81 6.81 -0.79 0.72
CA ILE A 81 6.74 0.68 0.82
C ILE A 81 7.89 1.36 0.05
N ASN A 82 9.08 0.75 0.02
CA ASN A 82 10.23 1.27 -0.72
C ASN A 82 10.41 0.68 -2.14
N ASP A 83 9.47 -0.14 -2.64
CA ASP A 83 9.61 -0.79 -3.95
C ASP A 83 9.43 0.22 -5.10
N THR A 84 10.52 0.44 -5.82
CA THR A 84 10.59 1.32 -7.00
C THR A 84 10.05 0.71 -8.30
N HIS A 85 9.54 -0.53 -8.27
CA HIS A 85 8.84 -1.16 -9.38
C HIS A 85 7.32 -1.07 -9.24
N THR A 86 6.78 -1.32 -8.05
CA THR A 86 5.32 -1.29 -7.80
C THR A 86 4.80 0.07 -7.34
N TRP A 87 5.62 0.92 -6.72
CA TRP A 87 5.22 2.26 -6.22
C TRP A 87 3.89 2.25 -5.44
N PRO A 88 3.72 1.41 -4.39
CA PRO A 88 2.47 1.34 -3.68
C PRO A 88 2.08 2.70 -3.10
N MET A 89 0.79 3.00 -3.16
CA MET A 89 0.21 4.12 -2.42
C MET A 89 0.31 3.82 -0.93
N VAL A 90 0.83 4.77 -0.16
CA VAL A 90 1.10 4.57 1.26
C VAL A 90 -0.19 4.25 2.04
N THR A 91 -1.33 4.82 1.64
CA THR A 91 -2.66 4.51 2.19
C THR A 91 -3.01 3.02 2.10
N ASP A 92 -2.71 2.41 0.96
CA ASP A 92 -3.08 1.03 0.64
C ASP A 92 -2.11 0.08 1.35
N TYR A 93 -0.81 0.43 1.36
CA TYR A 93 0.20 -0.23 2.18
C TYR A 93 -0.16 -0.24 3.67
N ILE A 94 -0.56 0.91 4.23
CA ILE A 94 -0.99 1.00 5.63
C ILE A 94 -2.23 0.14 5.87
N ALA A 95 -3.21 0.15 4.96
CA ALA A 95 -4.40 -0.68 5.05
C ALA A 95 -4.06 -2.19 5.04
N ASP A 96 -3.09 -2.62 4.24
CA ASP A 96 -2.60 -3.99 4.17
C ASP A 96 -1.86 -4.42 5.46
N ILE A 97 -1.01 -3.58 6.04
CA ILE A 97 -0.37 -3.87 7.33
C ILE A 97 -1.41 -3.89 8.47
N ARG A 98 -2.33 -2.93 8.50
CA ARG A 98 -3.48 -2.91 9.43
C ARG A 98 -4.41 -4.11 9.26
N SER A 99 -4.48 -4.71 8.06
CA SER A 99 -5.24 -5.95 7.84
C SER A 99 -4.62 -7.14 8.60
N CYS A 100 -3.29 -7.17 8.75
CA CYS A 100 -2.58 -8.18 9.51
C CYS A 100 -2.81 -7.99 11.02
N GLN A 101 -2.87 -6.74 11.49
CA GLN A 101 -3.12 -6.42 12.90
C GLN A 101 -4.49 -6.89 13.41
N LYS A 102 -5.50 -7.01 12.54
CA LYS A 102 -6.85 -7.50 12.91
C LYS A 102 -6.86 -8.92 13.47
N TRP A 103 -5.85 -9.74 13.16
CA TRP A 103 -5.75 -11.13 13.60
C TRP A 103 -5.09 -11.29 14.98
N ILE A 104 -4.48 -10.22 15.50
CA ILE A 104 -3.67 -10.26 16.72
C ILE A 104 -4.44 -10.87 17.90
N ASP A 105 -5.68 -10.46 18.14
CA ASP A 105 -6.43 -10.94 19.31
C ASP A 105 -6.83 -12.41 19.16
N GLY A 106 -7.20 -12.85 17.95
CA GLY A 106 -7.43 -14.26 17.63
C GLY A 106 -6.17 -15.12 17.80
N ASP A 107 -5.01 -14.63 17.39
CA ASP A 107 -3.73 -15.32 17.59
C ASP A 107 -3.36 -15.41 19.08
N ASN A 108 -3.67 -14.38 19.89
CA ASN A 108 -3.48 -14.43 21.34
C ASN A 108 -4.40 -15.49 22.00
N GLU A 109 -5.65 -15.67 21.52
CA GLU A 109 -6.53 -16.75 21.98
C GLU A 109 -5.98 -18.14 21.61
N VAL A 110 -5.46 -18.30 20.38
CA VAL A 110 -4.82 -19.55 19.92
C VAL A 110 -3.60 -19.88 20.80
N ILE A 111 -2.75 -18.89 21.06
CA ILE A 111 -1.60 -19.00 21.96
C ILE A 111 -2.03 -19.43 23.37
N ALA A 112 -2.97 -18.72 23.99
CA ALA A 112 -3.42 -19.01 25.34
C ALA A 112 -4.02 -20.43 25.46
N LYS A 113 -4.75 -20.88 24.44
CA LYS A 113 -5.28 -22.26 24.38
C LYS A 113 -4.17 -23.30 24.27
N ALA A 114 -3.16 -23.07 23.43
CA ALA A 114 -2.02 -23.98 23.29
C ALA A 114 -1.21 -24.09 24.59
N GLU A 115 -0.94 -22.96 25.26
CA GLU A 115 -0.22 -22.95 26.54
C GLU A 115 -0.98 -23.69 27.66
N ALA A 116 -2.29 -23.50 27.78
CA ALA A 116 -3.12 -24.23 28.73
C ALA A 116 -3.15 -25.75 28.44
N MET A 117 -3.15 -26.15 27.16
CA MET A 117 -3.08 -27.56 26.76
C MET A 117 -1.70 -28.18 27.02
N LEU A 118 -0.60 -27.44 26.81
CA LEU A 118 0.75 -27.90 27.16
C LEU A 118 0.92 -28.07 28.67
N ALA A 119 0.42 -27.14 29.47
CA ALA A 119 0.48 -27.20 30.93
C ALA A 119 -0.32 -28.38 31.51
N SER A 120 -1.45 -28.73 30.91
CA SER A 120 -2.31 -29.84 31.37
C SER A 120 -1.89 -31.23 30.86
N LYS A 121 -0.93 -31.31 29.93
CA LYS A 121 -0.51 -32.56 29.27
C LYS A 121 1.02 -32.75 29.27
N PRO A 122 1.69 -32.89 30.44
CA PRO A 122 3.15 -33.06 30.51
C PRO A 122 3.67 -34.47 30.19
N GLY A 123 2.78 -35.44 29.93
CA GLY A 123 3.12 -36.86 29.76
C GLY A 123 3.20 -37.37 28.32
N TYR A 124 3.22 -36.50 27.31
CA TYR A 124 3.36 -36.90 25.91
C TYR A 124 4.84 -36.91 25.49
N ASP A 125 5.23 -37.83 24.59
CA ASP A 125 6.55 -37.82 23.94
C ASP A 125 6.60 -36.69 22.90
N LEU A 126 6.90 -35.49 23.40
CA LEU A 126 7.00 -34.25 22.64
C LEU A 126 8.27 -33.50 23.00
N ASP A 127 8.79 -32.78 22.01
CA ASP A 127 9.73 -31.70 22.27
C ASP A 127 8.95 -30.45 22.73
N TYR A 128 8.66 -30.40 24.03
CA TYR A 128 7.98 -29.27 24.65
C TYR A 128 8.76 -27.96 24.52
N ASP A 129 10.10 -28.02 24.44
CA ASP A 129 10.93 -26.82 24.41
C ASP A 129 10.91 -26.19 23.00
N SER A 130 10.96 -27.00 21.94
CA SER A 130 10.69 -26.51 20.58
C SER A 130 9.26 -25.96 20.42
N ILE A 131 8.25 -26.57 21.05
CA ILE A 131 6.87 -26.05 21.00
C ILE A 131 6.76 -24.70 21.74
N ARG A 132 7.32 -24.60 22.96
CA ARG A 132 7.39 -23.33 23.71
C ARG A 132 8.13 -22.27 22.91
N HIS A 133 9.23 -22.63 22.27
CA HIS A 133 10.01 -21.71 21.45
C HIS A 133 9.17 -21.16 20.29
N MET A 134 8.43 -22.01 19.56
CA MET A 134 7.49 -21.53 18.53
C MET A 134 6.43 -20.57 19.08
N ILE A 135 5.87 -20.84 20.26
CA ILE A 135 4.92 -19.94 20.93
C ILE A 135 5.59 -18.59 21.26
N ASP A 136 6.80 -18.60 21.78
CA ASP A 136 7.57 -17.39 22.09
C ASP A 136 7.93 -16.58 20.83
N LEU A 137 8.28 -17.24 19.71
CA LEU A 137 8.47 -16.57 18.43
C LEU A 137 7.17 -15.90 17.97
N HIS A 138 6.03 -16.59 18.06
CA HIS A 138 4.74 -16.03 17.68
C HIS A 138 4.34 -14.83 18.56
N LYS A 139 4.52 -14.94 19.89
CA LYS A 139 4.33 -13.82 20.84
C LYS A 139 5.20 -12.60 20.50
N LYS A 140 6.49 -12.82 20.16
CA LYS A 140 7.40 -11.73 19.75
C LYS A 140 6.94 -11.08 18.46
N MET A 141 6.53 -11.86 17.46
CA MET A 141 5.98 -11.35 16.20
C MET A 141 4.73 -10.49 16.41
N LEU A 142 3.78 -10.93 17.23
CA LEU A 142 2.59 -10.13 17.58
C LEU A 142 2.94 -8.85 18.34
N LYS A 143 3.94 -8.89 19.24
CA LYS A 143 4.43 -7.71 19.95
C LYS A 143 5.07 -6.69 18.99
N VAL A 144 5.89 -7.15 18.05
CA VAL A 144 6.48 -6.30 17.01
C VAL A 144 5.38 -5.67 16.14
N LEU A 145 4.40 -6.47 15.70
CA LEU A 145 3.28 -5.99 14.88
C LEU A 145 2.40 -4.93 15.57
N ARG A 146 2.24 -5.00 16.91
CA ARG A 146 1.64 -3.92 17.71
C ARG A 146 2.52 -2.66 17.80
N GLY A 147 3.85 -2.81 17.70
CA GLY A 147 4.80 -1.69 17.73
C GLY A 147 4.86 -0.90 16.41
N VAL A 148 4.48 -1.52 15.29
CA VAL A 148 4.50 -0.93 13.94
C VAL A 148 3.53 0.26 13.80
N ASP A 149 2.56 0.44 14.70
CA ASP A 149 1.62 1.59 14.64
C ASP A 149 2.34 2.95 14.63
N ALA A 150 3.43 3.11 15.36
CA ALA A 150 4.21 4.36 15.34
C ALA A 150 4.88 4.63 13.98
N ASP A 151 5.33 3.58 13.30
CA ASP A 151 5.88 3.67 11.93
C ASP A 151 4.76 3.99 10.92
N LEU A 152 3.59 3.37 11.05
CA LEU A 152 2.43 3.66 10.20
C LEU A 152 1.91 5.09 10.42
N GLU A 153 1.85 5.58 11.66
CA GLU A 153 1.52 6.97 11.97
C GLU A 153 2.57 7.94 11.42
N ALA A 154 3.86 7.61 11.48
CA ALA A 154 4.91 8.42 10.87
C ALA A 154 4.75 8.50 9.34
N LEU A 155 4.38 7.39 8.69
CA LEU A 155 4.00 7.35 7.28
C LEU A 155 2.73 8.18 7.00
N GLU A 156 1.67 8.07 7.80
CA GLU A 156 0.43 8.86 7.63
C GLU A 156 0.66 10.37 7.79
N ASN A 157 1.58 10.75 8.69
CA ASN A 157 1.94 12.13 8.96
C ASN A 157 3.04 12.68 8.04
N CYS A 158 3.56 11.85 7.13
CA CYS A 158 4.50 12.21 6.07
C CYS A 158 3.98 13.36 5.20
N LYS A 159 4.90 14.05 4.51
CA LYS A 159 4.73 15.48 4.23
C LYS A 159 4.20 15.90 2.84
N TYR A 160 4.13 15.16 1.74
CA TYR A 160 4.41 13.76 1.37
C TYR A 160 3.39 12.63 1.69
N LEU A 161 2.37 12.91 2.50
CA LEU A 161 0.97 12.47 2.30
C LEU A 161 -0.03 13.61 2.52
N ARG A 162 0.24 14.47 3.52
CA ARG A 162 -0.55 15.69 3.77
C ARG A 162 -0.53 16.73 2.64
N ARG A 163 0.30 16.55 1.62
CA ARG A 163 0.39 17.40 0.40
C ARG A 163 0.36 16.60 -0.91
N THR A 164 0.05 15.31 -0.84
CA THR A 164 0.17 14.36 -1.96
C THR A 164 -1.02 13.41 -1.92
N SER A 165 -2.16 13.80 -2.46
CA SER A 165 -2.37 13.65 -3.90
C SER A 165 -1.28 14.27 -4.79
N VAL A 166 -0.67 13.44 -5.65
CA VAL A 166 -0.12 13.84 -6.97
C VAL A 166 1.36 14.36 -7.04
N LYS A 167 2.04 14.04 -8.16
CA LYS A 167 3.25 14.65 -8.77
C LYS A 167 4.55 14.83 -7.95
N SER A 168 5.53 13.94 -8.13
CA SER A 168 6.94 14.23 -7.79
C SER A 168 8.03 13.55 -8.65
N LYS A 169 7.77 13.35 -9.96
CA LYS A 169 8.85 13.03 -10.94
C LYS A 169 8.74 13.81 -12.26
N LEU A 170 8.13 15.00 -12.20
CA LEU A 170 7.70 15.70 -13.39
C LEU A 170 7.74 17.21 -13.15
N THR A 171 8.70 17.89 -13.78
CA THR A 171 8.79 19.36 -13.81
C THR A 171 7.71 19.91 -14.74
N LEU A 172 6.44 19.70 -14.36
CA LEU A 172 5.31 20.36 -14.99
C LEU A 172 5.36 21.85 -14.64
N PRO A 173 4.92 22.74 -15.55
CA PRO A 173 4.67 24.12 -15.18
C PRO A 173 3.41 24.30 -14.29
N TYR A 174 2.78 23.20 -13.80
CA TYR A 174 1.64 23.23 -12.88
C TYR A 174 1.27 21.88 -12.23
N GLU A 175 0.77 21.94 -11.00
CA GLU A 175 0.14 20.85 -10.23
C GLU A 175 -1.39 20.86 -10.42
N HIS A 176 -2.07 19.71 -10.23
CA HIS A 176 -3.54 19.61 -10.39
C HIS A 176 -4.13 18.69 -9.33
N SER A 177 -5.39 18.90 -8.95
CA SER A 177 -6.17 17.96 -8.13
C SER A 177 -6.57 16.71 -8.90
N ALA A 178 -6.98 15.65 -8.17
CA ALA A 178 -7.38 14.37 -8.77
C ALA A 178 -8.62 14.46 -9.68
N ASP A 179 -9.51 15.43 -9.42
CA ASP A 179 -10.73 15.76 -10.17
C ASP A 179 -10.54 16.94 -11.15
N PHE A 180 -9.33 17.50 -11.21
CA PHE A 180 -8.95 18.67 -12.02
C PHE A 180 -9.75 19.97 -11.73
N THR A 181 -10.50 20.05 -10.64
CA THR A 181 -11.18 21.29 -10.22
C THR A 181 -10.20 22.35 -9.70
N MET A 182 -8.96 22.00 -9.38
CA MET A 182 -7.92 22.93 -8.93
C MET A 182 -6.60 22.71 -9.68
N ILE A 183 -5.93 23.80 -10.11
CA ILE A 183 -4.58 23.76 -10.69
C ILE A 183 -3.69 24.86 -10.11
N THR A 184 -2.48 24.50 -9.70
CA THR A 184 -1.51 25.41 -9.08
C THR A 184 -0.32 25.62 -10.00
N PHE A 185 0.02 26.87 -10.33
CA PHE A 185 1.22 27.21 -11.10
C PHE A 185 2.36 27.65 -10.16
N PRO A 186 3.64 27.42 -10.50
CA PRO A 186 4.77 27.93 -9.73
C PRO A 186 4.65 29.44 -9.47
N ASN A 187 4.82 29.84 -8.21
CA ASN A 187 4.72 31.23 -7.74
C ASN A 187 3.36 31.93 -8.01
N SER A 188 2.27 31.16 -8.19
CA SER A 188 0.91 31.68 -8.38
C SER A 188 -0.06 31.09 -7.36
N GLU A 189 -1.16 31.80 -7.10
CA GLU A 189 -2.26 31.23 -6.31
C GLU A 189 -2.94 30.06 -7.06
N PRO A 190 -3.50 29.07 -6.34
CA PRO A 190 -4.28 27.99 -6.96
C PRO A 190 -5.48 28.53 -7.74
N ILE A 191 -5.65 28.02 -8.96
CA ILE A 191 -6.73 28.42 -9.87
C ILE A 191 -7.86 27.40 -9.78
N GLU A 192 -8.98 27.82 -9.22
CA GLU A 192 -10.21 27.03 -9.13
C GLU A 192 -10.97 27.01 -10.47
N PHE A 193 -11.40 25.84 -10.88
CA PHE A 193 -12.20 25.58 -12.05
C PHE A 193 -13.61 25.16 -11.65
N SER A 194 -14.58 25.51 -12.49
CA SER A 194 -15.90 24.87 -12.40
C SER A 194 -15.78 23.36 -12.60
N GLU A 195 -16.67 22.60 -11.97
CA GLU A 195 -16.82 21.14 -12.11
C GLU A 195 -16.70 20.70 -13.59
N ARG A 196 -17.47 21.34 -14.49
CA ARG A 196 -17.42 21.13 -15.95
C ARG A 196 -16.04 21.31 -16.59
N GLN A 197 -15.23 22.24 -16.10
CA GLN A 197 -13.86 22.43 -16.59
C GLN A 197 -12.93 21.32 -16.07
N GLY A 198 -13.10 20.89 -14.82
CA GLY A 198 -12.43 19.72 -14.24
C GLY A 198 -12.71 18.45 -15.06
N GLU A 199 -13.99 18.15 -15.32
CA GLU A 199 -14.44 17.03 -16.15
C GLU A 199 -13.77 17.00 -17.54
N ILE A 200 -13.70 18.15 -18.23
CA ILE A 200 -13.05 18.27 -19.54
C ILE A 200 -11.55 17.94 -19.42
N MET A 201 -10.88 18.44 -18.39
CA MET A 201 -9.44 18.22 -18.20
C MET A 201 -9.14 16.77 -17.78
N LEU A 202 -9.97 16.15 -16.95
CA LEU A 202 -9.89 14.75 -16.57
C LEU A 202 -10.12 13.82 -17.77
N CYS A 203 -11.11 14.11 -18.63
CA CYS A 203 -11.34 13.42 -19.90
C CYS A 203 -10.08 13.48 -20.80
N LEU A 204 -9.51 14.68 -20.99
CA LEU A 204 -8.29 14.87 -21.78
C LEU A 204 -7.06 14.15 -21.18
N TYR A 205 -6.92 14.15 -19.86
CA TYR A 205 -5.85 13.46 -19.14
C TYR A 205 -5.93 11.95 -19.32
N ASN A 206 -7.11 11.36 -19.10
CA ASN A 206 -7.35 9.93 -19.29
C ASN A 206 -7.14 9.51 -20.75
N ASN A 207 -7.55 10.32 -21.72
CA ASN A 207 -7.25 10.08 -23.13
C ASN A 207 -5.74 10.14 -23.41
N ALA A 208 -4.99 11.07 -22.80
CA ALA A 208 -3.54 11.18 -23.00
C ALA A 208 -2.75 10.01 -22.40
N LEU A 209 -3.18 9.47 -21.24
CA LEU A 209 -2.61 8.24 -20.66
C LEU A 209 -2.75 7.01 -21.58
N ASN A 210 -3.79 6.96 -22.41
CA ASN A 210 -4.05 5.86 -23.34
C ASN A 210 -3.31 5.97 -24.69
N GLY A 211 -2.31 6.85 -24.79
CA GLY A 211 -1.61 7.20 -26.01
C GLY A 211 -1.88 8.66 -26.37
N ASN A 212 -0.82 9.42 -26.69
CA ASN A 212 -0.79 10.88 -26.62
C ASN A 212 -1.56 11.59 -27.76
N HIS A 213 -2.87 11.38 -27.82
CA HIS A 213 -3.69 11.67 -28.99
C HIS A 213 -4.58 12.91 -28.84
N TYR A 214 -4.69 13.64 -29.94
CA TYR A 214 -5.60 14.78 -30.08
C TYR A 214 -7.07 14.34 -30.14
N MET A 215 -7.85 14.71 -29.13
CA MET A 215 -9.27 14.35 -29.00
C MET A 215 -10.18 15.42 -29.62
N LEU A 216 -11.28 15.00 -30.25
CA LEU A 216 -12.24 15.92 -30.88
C LEU A 216 -13.07 16.66 -29.83
N LYS A 217 -13.14 18.00 -29.89
CA LYS A 217 -13.96 18.84 -28.99
C LYS A 217 -15.41 18.34 -28.88
N LYS A 218 -15.99 17.91 -30.01
CA LYS A 218 -17.37 17.36 -30.07
C LYS A 218 -17.56 15.99 -29.40
N VAL A 219 -16.49 15.21 -29.21
CA VAL A 219 -16.54 13.89 -28.58
C VAL A 219 -16.53 14.08 -27.07
N ILE A 220 -15.60 14.89 -26.55
CA ILE A 220 -15.53 15.30 -25.14
C ILE A 220 -16.89 15.82 -24.66
N MET A 221 -17.47 16.80 -25.37
CA MET A 221 -18.78 17.36 -25.01
C MET A 221 -19.94 16.34 -25.05
N LYS A 222 -19.83 15.28 -25.87
CA LYS A 222 -20.83 14.21 -25.95
C LYS A 222 -20.66 13.19 -24.82
N GLU A 223 -19.43 12.83 -24.47
CA GLU A 223 -19.11 11.92 -23.36
C GLU A 223 -19.53 12.53 -22.02
N LEU A 224 -19.34 13.84 -21.84
CA LEU A 224 -19.81 14.62 -20.70
C LEU A 224 -21.33 14.93 -20.73
N GLY A 225 -22.11 14.19 -21.51
CA GLY A 225 -23.57 14.16 -21.41
C GLY A 225 -24.34 15.48 -21.65
N THR A 226 -23.72 16.55 -22.15
CA THR A 226 -24.33 17.89 -22.22
C THR A 226 -24.78 18.28 -23.65
N PRO A 227 -26.08 18.26 -23.98
CA PRO A 227 -26.53 18.37 -25.38
C PRO A 227 -26.41 19.77 -26.02
N THR A 228 -26.19 20.83 -25.24
CA THR A 228 -26.44 22.22 -25.66
C THR A 228 -25.30 23.21 -25.41
N SER A 229 -24.22 22.82 -24.70
CA SER A 229 -23.17 23.76 -24.31
C SER A 229 -22.01 23.78 -25.32
N LYS A 230 -21.54 24.97 -25.75
CA LYS A 230 -20.43 25.05 -26.70
C LYS A 230 -19.10 24.91 -25.96
N TRP A 231 -18.11 24.34 -26.64
CA TRP A 231 -16.72 24.28 -26.16
C TRP A 231 -16.18 25.66 -25.76
N ALA A 232 -16.48 26.69 -26.56
CA ALA A 232 -16.05 28.07 -26.31
C ALA A 232 -16.60 28.66 -25.00
N ASP A 233 -17.73 28.17 -24.51
CA ASP A 233 -18.33 28.63 -23.25
C ASP A 233 -17.57 28.06 -22.03
N ALA A 234 -16.93 26.90 -22.18
CA ALA A 234 -16.27 26.20 -21.07
C ALA A 234 -15.05 26.95 -20.52
N PHE A 235 -14.34 27.75 -21.33
CA PHE A 235 -13.08 28.39 -20.92
C PHE A 235 -13.06 29.92 -21.10
N ARG A 236 -14.23 30.52 -21.37
CA ARG A 236 -14.38 31.94 -21.73
C ARG A 236 -13.83 32.92 -20.68
N THR A 237 -13.84 32.55 -19.41
CA THR A 237 -13.41 33.39 -18.29
C THR A 237 -11.94 33.23 -17.91
N LYS A 238 -11.20 32.28 -18.52
CA LYS A 238 -9.80 31.94 -18.18
C LYS A 238 -8.98 31.59 -19.44
N SER A 239 -8.98 32.48 -20.43
CA SER A 239 -8.33 32.28 -21.75
C SER A 239 -6.84 31.96 -21.68
N ASP A 240 -6.13 32.61 -20.76
CA ASP A 240 -4.67 32.55 -20.71
C ASP A 240 -4.23 31.24 -20.06
N VAL A 241 -4.98 30.82 -19.04
CA VAL A 241 -4.87 29.51 -18.40
C VAL A 241 -5.25 28.39 -19.37
N TYR A 242 -6.33 28.55 -20.15
CA TYR A 242 -6.67 27.61 -21.23
C TYR A 242 -5.53 27.46 -22.23
N SER A 243 -4.91 28.57 -22.64
CA SER A 243 -3.77 28.57 -23.57
C SER A 243 -2.51 27.94 -22.98
N ALA A 244 -2.33 27.98 -21.65
CA ALA A 244 -1.25 27.29 -20.95
C ALA A 244 -1.49 25.78 -20.83
N LEU A 245 -2.73 25.35 -20.61
CA LEU A 245 -3.10 23.95 -20.31
C LEU A 245 -3.45 23.12 -21.56
N ILE A 246 -4.04 23.73 -22.59
CA ILE A 246 -4.62 23.03 -23.74
C ILE A 246 -3.89 23.43 -25.02
N GLU A 247 -3.61 22.43 -25.87
CA GLU A 247 -3.07 22.59 -27.21
C GLU A 247 -4.18 22.33 -28.21
N GLU A 248 -4.44 23.29 -29.10
CA GLU A 248 -5.35 23.12 -30.22
C GLU A 248 -4.61 22.58 -31.43
N HIS A 249 -5.18 21.57 -32.10
CA HIS A 249 -4.67 21.11 -33.38
C HIS A 249 -4.90 22.18 -34.46
N SER A 250 -4.14 22.13 -35.56
CA SER A 250 -4.26 23.07 -36.69
C SER A 250 -5.65 23.11 -37.33
N ASP A 251 -6.47 22.06 -37.15
CA ASP A 251 -7.87 22.00 -37.60
C ASP A 251 -8.88 22.73 -36.68
N GLN A 252 -8.44 23.26 -35.52
CA GLN A 252 -9.23 23.91 -34.47
C GLN A 252 -10.40 23.06 -33.89
N LYS A 253 -10.53 21.80 -34.31
CA LYS A 253 -11.59 20.86 -33.92
C LYS A 253 -11.11 19.84 -32.90
N ARG A 254 -9.80 19.61 -32.82
CA ARG A 254 -9.16 18.73 -31.84
C ARG A 254 -8.31 19.48 -30.84
N VAL A 255 -8.20 18.90 -29.65
CA VAL A 255 -7.44 19.41 -28.51
C VAL A 255 -6.70 18.29 -27.80
N ARG A 256 -5.61 18.61 -27.10
CA ARG A 256 -5.01 17.74 -26.08
C ARG A 256 -4.59 18.56 -24.87
N LEU A 257 -4.41 17.89 -23.73
CA LEU A 257 -3.77 18.50 -22.56
C LEU A 257 -2.26 18.62 -22.83
N LYS A 258 -1.67 19.77 -22.51
CA LYS A 258 -0.23 20.04 -22.63
C LYS A 258 0.53 19.32 -21.53
N LEU A 259 0.86 18.04 -21.76
CA LEU A 259 1.63 17.22 -20.82
C LEU A 259 3.09 17.08 -21.31
N PRO A 260 4.07 17.69 -20.62
CA PRO A 260 5.50 17.61 -20.95
C PRO A 260 6.10 16.22 -21.17
N ASN A 261 5.54 15.14 -20.59
CA ASN A 261 6.17 13.81 -20.53
C ASN A 261 5.38 12.69 -21.24
N LEU A 262 4.63 12.99 -22.30
CA LEU A 262 3.94 11.96 -23.11
C LEU A 262 4.41 11.92 -24.59
N GLN A 263 5.54 12.56 -24.93
CA GLN A 263 6.13 12.46 -26.27
C GLN A 263 6.69 11.05 -26.53
#